data_AF-A0A2N1MNC4-F1
#
_entry.id   AF-A0A2N1MNC4-F1
#
_cell.length_a   1.000
_cell.length_b   1.000
_cell.length_c   1.000
_cell.angle_alpha   90.00
_cell.angle_beta   90.00
_cell.angle_gamma   90.00
#
_symmetry.space_group_name_H-M   'P 1'
#
loop_
_entity.id
_entity.type
_entity.pdbx_description
1 polymer ?
#
loop_
_entity_poly.entity_id
_entity_poly.type
_entity_poly.pdbx_seq_one_letter_code
_entity_poly.pdbx_strand_id
1 'polypeptide(L)'
;MAPGGTDILNRLVLFEQSLSEREKEITDRENVLHQREDDFAKEMERAKLEIRKTITKQIKIENEAYLNTESQRLQDEHDRFVDGIRSLKKNLEDQYNNKIRHIESRETDMSKSIEEKDKKIAFSKELIQETRKTLTSAEKSIAMLENQNQRLEDIITAKEEKIITLYDSFTSIVPTQANDSTIEPKKYITTNDRDRWYNLRKDIEIDPEIRKKYTFRRKNEIQERNLNVKENSPCIMPDKVRDRKIENIYKLAMQKGYTG
;
A
#
# COMPACT_ATOMS: atom_id res chain seq x y z
N MET A 1 106.77 105.29 63.02
CA MET A 1 105.32 105.52 62.83
C MET A 1 104.96 105.06 61.43
N ALA A 2 104.28 103.94 61.29
CA ALA A 2 104.00 103.30 60.00
C ALA A 2 102.68 103.84 59.40
N PRO A 3 102.67 104.43 58.19
CA PRO A 3 101.49 105.08 57.62
C PRO A 3 100.55 104.13 56.84
N GLY A 4 100.50 102.83 57.18
CA GLY A 4 99.81 101.81 56.36
C GLY A 4 98.48 101.24 56.90
N GLY A 5 98.07 101.59 58.12
CA GLY A 5 96.90 100.95 58.77
C GLY A 5 95.53 101.41 58.23
N THR A 6 95.43 102.66 57.79
CA THR A 6 94.17 103.28 57.34
C THR A 6 93.73 102.79 55.94
N ASP A 7 94.68 102.39 55.09
CA ASP A 7 94.43 101.89 53.73
C ASP A 7 93.92 100.43 53.73
N ILE A 8 94.35 99.64 54.73
CA ILE A 8 93.92 98.25 54.92
C ILE A 8 92.48 98.18 55.43
N LEU A 9 92.09 99.06 56.37
CA LEU A 9 90.74 99.13 56.92
C LEU A 9 89.69 99.53 55.86
N ASN A 10 89.99 100.53 55.00
CA ASN A 10 89.09 100.91 53.91
C ASN A 10 88.92 99.80 52.87
N ARG A 11 89.99 99.05 52.54
CA ARG A 11 89.87 97.87 51.67
C ARG A 11 88.99 96.77 52.28
N LEU A 12 89.04 96.58 53.59
CA LEU A 12 88.22 95.58 54.29
C LEU A 12 86.73 95.94 54.23
N VAL A 13 86.39 97.21 54.48
CA VAL A 13 85.00 97.71 54.43
C VAL A 13 84.41 97.60 53.03
N LEU A 14 85.19 97.95 51.99
CA LEU A 14 84.77 97.78 50.59
C LEU A 14 84.59 96.31 50.19
N PHE A 15 85.41 95.41 50.74
CA PHE A 15 85.27 93.97 50.53
C PHE A 15 84.01 93.41 51.19
N GLU A 16 83.68 93.84 52.40
CA GLU A 16 82.48 93.43 53.14
C GLU A 16 81.20 93.95 52.46
N GLN A 17 81.20 95.19 51.95
CA GLN A 17 80.13 95.69 51.08
C GLN A 17 80.00 94.86 49.79
N SER A 18 81.11 94.54 49.13
CA SER A 18 81.10 93.70 47.92
C SER A 18 80.59 92.29 48.19
N LEU A 19 80.87 91.71 49.37
CA LEU A 19 80.32 90.43 49.79
C LEU A 19 78.82 90.52 50.03
N SER A 20 78.34 91.55 50.74
CA SER A 20 76.91 91.74 50.99
C SER A 20 76.11 91.96 49.71
N GLU A 21 76.66 92.73 48.75
CA GLU A 21 76.06 92.90 47.42
C GLU A 21 76.03 91.57 46.65
N ARG A 22 77.10 90.78 46.70
CA ARG A 22 77.16 89.47 46.05
C ARG A 22 76.19 88.46 46.68
N GLU A 23 76.06 88.45 47.99
CA GLU A 23 75.16 87.57 48.74
C GLU A 23 73.69 87.91 48.43
N LYS A 24 73.37 89.20 48.31
CA LYS A 24 72.08 89.68 47.82
C LYS A 24 71.83 89.27 46.37
N GLU A 25 72.81 89.44 45.46
CA GLU A 25 72.70 89.03 44.06
C GLU A 25 72.48 87.51 43.92
N ILE A 26 73.16 86.70 44.76
CA ILE A 26 72.97 85.25 44.81
C ILE A 26 71.54 84.91 45.28
N THR A 27 71.08 85.53 46.36
CA THR A 27 69.73 85.32 46.90
C THR A 27 68.65 85.69 45.88
N ASP A 28 68.81 86.82 45.18
CA ASP A 28 67.90 87.26 44.13
C ASP A 28 67.90 86.28 42.94
N ARG A 29 69.07 85.75 42.55
CA ARG A 29 69.17 84.69 41.52
C ARG A 29 68.49 83.39 41.94
N GLU A 30 68.67 82.96 43.19
CA GLU A 30 68.02 81.76 43.72
C GLU A 30 66.49 81.90 43.71
N ASN A 31 65.96 83.05 44.13
CA ASN A 31 64.54 83.34 44.07
C ASN A 31 63.99 83.30 42.63
N VAL A 32 64.73 83.86 41.66
CA VAL A 32 64.35 83.80 40.24
C VAL A 32 64.39 82.36 39.70
N LEU A 33 65.38 81.56 40.12
CA LEU A 33 65.47 80.14 39.74
C LEU A 33 64.28 79.35 40.29
N HIS A 34 63.96 79.50 41.58
CA HIS A 34 62.80 78.83 42.18
C HIS A 34 61.48 79.22 41.53
N GLN A 35 61.29 80.51 41.22
CA GLN A 35 60.11 80.96 40.48
C GLN A 35 60.01 80.28 39.11
N ARG A 36 61.16 80.15 38.42
CA ARG A 36 61.22 79.50 37.11
C ARG A 36 60.94 78.00 37.20
N GLU A 37 61.45 77.32 38.24
CA GLU A 37 61.15 75.91 38.52
C GLU A 37 59.65 75.69 38.76
N ASP A 38 59.03 76.55 39.56
CA ASP A 38 57.59 76.51 39.83
C ASP A 38 56.76 76.73 38.55
N ASP A 39 57.17 77.66 37.71
CA ASP A 39 56.49 77.94 36.45
C ASP A 39 56.66 76.78 35.45
N PHE A 40 57.84 76.18 35.36
CA PHE A 40 58.06 74.95 34.60
C PHE A 40 57.22 73.79 35.12
N ALA A 41 57.10 73.62 36.44
CA ALA A 41 56.26 72.57 37.03
C ALA A 41 54.78 72.76 36.68
N LYS A 42 54.27 73.99 36.73
CA LYS A 42 52.90 74.33 36.34
C LYS A 42 52.66 74.10 34.85
N GLU A 43 53.59 74.51 33.98
CA GLU A 43 53.49 74.25 32.54
C GLU A 43 53.49 72.75 32.23
N MET A 44 54.37 71.99 32.89
CA MET A 44 54.44 70.54 32.74
C MET A 44 53.13 69.86 33.16
N GLU A 45 52.52 70.26 34.28
CA GLU A 45 51.23 69.70 34.70
C GLU A 45 50.08 70.08 33.75
N ARG A 46 50.07 71.30 33.21
CA ARG A 46 49.12 71.69 32.14
C ARG A 46 49.30 70.82 30.90
N ALA A 47 50.53 70.59 30.46
CA ALA A 47 50.81 69.73 29.30
C ALA A 47 50.37 68.28 29.53
N LYS A 48 50.64 67.71 30.71
CA LYS A 48 50.16 66.36 31.09
C LYS A 48 48.64 66.28 31.05
N LEU A 49 47.94 67.31 31.56
CA LEU A 49 46.49 67.36 31.55
C LEU A 49 45.92 67.40 30.13
N GLU A 50 46.47 68.22 29.25
CA GLU A 50 46.04 68.30 27.84
C GLU A 50 46.31 67.00 27.08
N ILE A 51 47.47 66.37 27.30
CA ILE A 51 47.78 65.04 26.73
C ILE A 51 46.75 64.01 27.22
N ARG A 52 46.44 63.98 28.53
CA ARG A 52 45.42 63.07 29.08
C ARG A 52 44.04 63.29 28.47
N LYS A 53 43.61 64.55 28.29
CA LYS A 53 42.32 64.88 27.66
C LYS A 53 42.28 64.37 26.22
N THR A 54 43.33 64.61 25.44
CA THR A 54 43.44 64.15 24.05
C THR A 54 43.38 62.63 23.96
N ILE A 55 44.18 61.91 24.76
CA ILE A 55 44.18 60.45 24.79
C ILE A 55 42.79 59.90 25.16
N THR A 56 42.17 60.45 26.21
CA THR A 56 40.82 60.02 26.64
C THR A 56 39.79 60.23 25.53
N LYS A 57 39.84 61.37 24.85
CA LYS A 57 38.93 61.68 23.74
C LYS A 57 39.13 60.72 22.57
N GLN A 58 40.39 60.43 22.21
CA GLN A 58 40.71 59.52 21.11
C GLN A 58 40.22 58.09 21.40
N ILE A 59 40.50 57.57 22.60
CA ILE A 59 40.03 56.25 23.03
C ILE A 59 38.50 56.18 22.98
N LYS A 60 37.81 57.23 23.42
CA LYS A 60 36.34 57.26 23.37
C LYS A 60 35.82 57.16 21.93
N ILE A 61 36.40 57.91 21.00
CA ILE A 61 36.01 57.88 19.58
C ILE A 61 36.27 56.50 18.97
N GLU A 62 37.44 55.91 19.22
CA GLU A 62 37.78 54.59 18.70
C GLU A 62 36.86 53.48 19.25
N ASN A 63 36.56 53.52 20.55
CA ASN A 63 35.63 52.58 21.17
C ASN A 63 34.21 52.74 20.61
N GLU A 64 33.72 53.97 20.44
CA GLU A 64 32.41 54.23 19.83
C GLU A 64 32.35 53.73 18.38
N ALA A 65 33.40 53.96 17.59
CA ALA A 65 33.48 53.48 16.22
C ALA A 65 33.49 51.94 16.15
N TYR A 66 34.27 51.29 17.02
CA TYR A 66 34.31 49.83 17.12
C TYR A 66 32.95 49.26 17.52
N LEU A 67 32.34 49.79 18.59
CA LEU A 67 31.03 49.35 19.07
C LEU A 67 29.96 49.52 17.99
N ASN A 68 29.93 50.66 17.29
CA ASN A 68 28.96 50.90 16.22
C ASN A 68 29.13 49.91 15.06
N THR A 69 30.37 49.62 14.67
CA THR A 69 30.67 48.67 13.59
C THR A 69 30.26 47.24 13.97
N GLU A 70 30.58 46.81 15.19
CA GLU A 70 30.23 45.47 15.67
C GLU A 70 28.72 45.32 15.90
N SER A 71 28.05 46.35 16.40
CA SER A 71 26.58 46.38 16.50
C SER A 71 25.91 46.25 15.14
N GLN A 72 26.40 46.96 14.12
CA GLN A 72 25.86 46.83 12.76
C GLN A 72 26.10 45.43 12.19
N ARG A 73 27.30 44.87 12.38
CA ARG A 73 27.64 43.50 11.92
C ARG A 73 26.70 42.46 12.53
N LEU A 74 26.45 42.56 13.84
CA LEU A 74 25.55 41.66 14.56
C LEU A 74 24.10 41.83 14.10
N GLN A 75 23.66 43.07 13.84
CA GLN A 75 22.34 43.34 13.30
C GLN A 75 22.15 42.69 11.93
N ASP A 76 23.12 42.86 11.02
CA ASP A 76 23.06 42.26 9.68
C ASP A 76 23.06 40.72 9.76
N GLU A 77 23.80 40.14 10.70
CA GLU A 77 23.84 38.69 10.93
C GLU A 77 22.51 38.16 11.47
N HIS A 78 21.92 38.88 12.42
CA HIS A 78 20.58 38.59 12.94
C HIS A 78 19.53 38.63 11.83
N ASP A 79 19.54 39.66 10.98
CA ASP A 79 18.54 39.82 9.92
C ASP A 79 18.66 38.71 8.86
N ARG A 80 19.89 38.33 8.49
CA ARG A 80 20.12 37.16 7.62
C ARG A 80 19.58 35.87 8.24
N PHE A 81 19.78 35.68 9.55
CA PHE A 81 19.28 34.50 10.25
C PHE A 81 17.74 34.46 10.28
N VAL A 82 17.10 35.60 10.58
CA VAL A 82 15.64 35.73 10.57
C VAL A 82 15.06 35.46 9.18
N ASP A 83 15.67 35.98 8.12
CA ASP A 83 15.23 35.72 6.74
C ASP A 83 15.40 34.25 6.34
N GLY A 84 16.48 33.61 6.81
CA GLY A 84 16.71 32.17 6.66
C GLY A 84 15.61 31.34 7.32
N ILE A 85 15.27 31.67 8.58
CA ILE A 85 14.16 31.02 9.31
C ILE A 85 12.83 31.23 8.58
N ARG A 86 12.54 32.45 8.13
CA ARG A 86 11.29 32.76 7.43
C ARG A 86 11.15 31.96 6.14
N SER A 87 12.24 31.85 5.38
CA SER A 87 12.31 31.08 4.13
C SER A 87 12.13 29.58 4.37
N LEU A 88 12.80 29.04 5.40
CA LEU A 88 12.68 27.64 5.78
C LEU A 88 11.24 27.30 6.22
N LYS A 89 10.63 28.16 7.06
CA LYS A 89 9.24 28.01 7.49
C LYS A 89 8.29 27.95 6.30
N LYS A 90 8.43 28.91 5.36
CA LYS A 90 7.60 28.96 4.15
C LYS A 90 7.75 27.68 3.31
N ASN A 91 8.97 27.21 3.09
CA ASN A 91 9.22 26.00 2.32
C ASN A 91 8.57 24.76 2.97
N LEU A 92 8.69 24.62 4.30
CA LEU A 92 8.05 23.52 5.03
C LEU A 92 6.53 23.57 4.94
N GLU A 93 5.94 24.75 5.06
CA GLU A 93 4.50 24.97 4.95
C GLU A 93 3.99 24.65 3.54
N ASP A 94 4.69 25.11 2.50
CA ASP A 94 4.37 24.79 1.10
C ASP A 94 4.46 23.28 0.82
N GLN A 95 5.50 22.60 1.33
CA GLN A 95 5.64 21.14 1.21
C GLN A 95 4.51 20.39 1.91
N TYR A 96 4.15 20.81 3.13
CA TYR A 96 3.07 20.20 3.90
C TYR A 96 1.72 20.37 3.18
N ASN A 97 1.42 21.59 2.72
CA ASN A 97 0.19 21.90 2.00
C ASN A 97 0.09 21.13 0.67
N ASN A 98 1.21 20.96 -0.05
CA ASN A 98 1.25 20.15 -1.26
C ASN A 98 0.93 18.67 -0.95
N LYS A 99 1.56 18.10 0.09
CA LYS A 99 1.28 16.72 0.51
C LYS A 99 -0.17 16.51 0.90
N ILE A 100 -0.77 17.44 1.66
CA ILE A 100 -2.20 17.38 2.01
C ILE A 100 -3.05 17.35 0.74
N ARG A 101 -2.85 18.31 -0.17
CA ARG A 101 -3.64 18.41 -1.40
C ARG A 101 -3.54 17.14 -2.25
N HIS A 102 -2.35 16.54 -2.31
CA HIS A 102 -2.15 15.28 -3.03
C HIS A 102 -2.90 14.12 -2.38
N ILE A 103 -2.88 14.03 -1.04
CA ILE A 103 -3.63 13.02 -0.29
C ILE A 103 -5.14 13.21 -0.50
N GLU A 104 -5.65 14.43 -0.34
CA GLU A 104 -7.07 14.77 -0.54
C GLU A 104 -7.54 14.41 -1.96
N SER A 105 -6.75 14.78 -2.99
CA SER A 105 -7.04 14.40 -4.37
C SER A 105 -7.15 12.89 -4.52
N ARG A 106 -6.18 12.13 -3.99
CA ARG A 106 -6.18 10.67 -4.08
C ARG A 106 -7.34 10.04 -3.33
N GLU A 107 -7.70 10.57 -2.16
CA GLU A 107 -8.86 10.11 -1.39
C GLU A 107 -10.17 10.32 -2.15
N THR A 108 -10.34 11.46 -2.82
CA THR A 108 -11.54 11.71 -3.63
C THR A 108 -11.66 10.75 -4.82
N ASP A 109 -10.54 10.46 -5.49
CA ASP A 109 -10.52 9.52 -6.62
C ASP A 109 -10.79 8.08 -6.16
N MET A 110 -10.18 7.67 -5.04
CA MET A 110 -10.43 6.36 -4.43
C MET A 110 -11.90 6.22 -4.01
N SER A 111 -12.48 7.25 -3.40
CA SER A 111 -13.88 7.25 -2.97
C SER A 111 -14.84 7.06 -4.14
N LYS A 112 -14.61 7.79 -5.26
CA LYS A 112 -15.40 7.61 -6.50
C LYS A 112 -15.28 6.19 -7.05
N SER A 113 -14.07 5.63 -7.09
CA SER A 113 -13.85 4.26 -7.56
C SER A 113 -14.55 3.21 -6.70
N ILE A 114 -14.57 3.40 -5.38
CA ILE A 114 -15.31 2.55 -4.45
C ILE A 114 -16.81 2.63 -4.74
N GLU A 115 -17.36 3.84 -4.87
CA GLU A 115 -18.79 4.03 -5.15
C GLU A 115 -19.22 3.35 -6.46
N GLU A 116 -18.41 3.44 -7.51
CA GLU A 116 -18.67 2.73 -8.78
C GLU A 116 -18.64 1.21 -8.64
N LYS A 117 -17.69 0.68 -7.86
CA LYS A 117 -17.60 -0.77 -7.60
C LYS A 117 -18.80 -1.25 -6.78
N ASP A 118 -19.23 -0.48 -5.79
CA ASP A 118 -20.41 -0.81 -4.99
C ASP A 118 -21.68 -0.85 -5.83
N LYS A 119 -21.85 0.10 -6.76
CA LYS A 119 -22.97 0.08 -7.74
C LYS A 119 -22.94 -1.19 -8.60
N LYS A 120 -21.76 -1.58 -9.11
CA LYS A 120 -21.61 -2.83 -9.91
C LYS A 120 -21.90 -4.08 -9.09
N ILE A 121 -21.48 -4.11 -7.83
CA ILE A 121 -21.76 -5.22 -6.90
C ILE A 121 -23.27 -5.31 -6.62
N ALA A 122 -23.94 -4.17 -6.37
CA ALA A 122 -25.38 -4.13 -6.13
C ALA A 122 -26.16 -4.67 -7.35
N PHE A 123 -25.83 -4.19 -8.55
CA PHE A 123 -26.43 -4.68 -9.79
C PHE A 123 -26.20 -6.17 -10.02
N SER A 124 -24.98 -6.66 -9.78
CA SER A 124 -24.66 -8.09 -9.91
C SER A 124 -25.45 -8.95 -8.91
N LYS A 125 -25.65 -8.47 -7.67
CA LYS A 125 -26.47 -9.17 -6.67
C LYS A 125 -27.92 -9.30 -7.11
N GLU A 126 -28.49 -8.25 -7.69
CA GLU A 126 -29.86 -8.25 -8.22
C GLU A 126 -30.02 -9.26 -9.37
N LEU A 127 -29.09 -9.26 -10.34
CA LEU A 127 -29.08 -10.24 -11.43
C LEU A 127 -28.98 -11.68 -10.91
N ILE A 128 -28.12 -11.94 -9.93
CA ILE A 128 -27.99 -13.26 -9.31
C ILE A 128 -29.30 -13.67 -8.63
N GLN A 129 -29.97 -12.75 -7.93
CA GLN A 129 -31.24 -13.04 -7.28
C GLN A 129 -32.33 -13.39 -8.30
N GLU A 130 -32.42 -12.65 -9.40
CA GLU A 130 -33.41 -12.91 -10.45
C GLU A 130 -33.13 -14.23 -11.18
N THR A 131 -31.85 -14.51 -11.46
CA THR A 131 -31.42 -15.79 -12.04
C THR A 131 -31.75 -16.97 -11.13
N ARG A 132 -31.62 -16.81 -9.80
CA ARG A 132 -32.01 -17.85 -8.84
C ARG A 132 -33.51 -18.12 -8.84
N LYS A 133 -34.35 -17.08 -8.91
CA LYS A 133 -35.81 -17.26 -8.98
C LYS A 133 -36.23 -18.01 -10.24
N THR A 134 -35.67 -17.61 -11.38
CA THR A 134 -35.96 -18.25 -12.68
C THR A 134 -35.50 -19.70 -12.69
N LEU A 135 -34.32 -20.00 -12.13
CA LEU A 135 -33.82 -21.36 -11.95
C LEU A 135 -34.77 -22.22 -11.09
N THR A 136 -35.18 -21.74 -9.91
CA THR A 136 -36.12 -22.47 -9.05
C THR A 136 -37.47 -22.71 -9.72
N SER A 137 -37.93 -21.79 -10.57
CA SER A 137 -39.15 -22.00 -11.37
C SER A 137 -38.96 -23.08 -12.43
N ALA A 138 -37.82 -23.08 -13.13
CA ALA A 138 -37.49 -24.10 -14.11
C ALA A 138 -37.36 -25.50 -13.48
N GLU A 139 -36.69 -25.60 -12.32
CA GLU A 139 -36.58 -26.85 -11.55
C GLU A 139 -37.95 -27.43 -11.20
N LYS A 140 -38.89 -26.60 -10.74
CA LYS A 140 -40.28 -27.03 -10.46
C LYS A 140 -40.99 -27.53 -11.72
N SER A 141 -40.81 -26.86 -12.86
CA SER A 141 -41.43 -27.28 -14.12
C SER A 141 -40.86 -28.60 -14.61
N ILE A 142 -39.54 -28.81 -14.50
CA ILE A 142 -38.89 -30.07 -14.85
C ILE A 142 -39.45 -31.20 -13.98
N ALA A 143 -39.53 -31.00 -12.66
CA ALA A 143 -40.06 -32.00 -11.75
C ALA A 143 -41.52 -32.40 -12.08
N MET A 144 -42.36 -31.44 -12.51
CA MET A 144 -43.73 -31.75 -12.97
C MET A 144 -43.73 -32.57 -14.26
N LEU A 145 -42.87 -32.23 -15.22
CA LEU A 145 -42.76 -32.95 -16.48
C LEU A 145 -42.22 -34.37 -16.28
N GLU A 146 -41.24 -34.55 -15.40
CA GLU A 146 -40.72 -35.88 -15.02
C GLU A 146 -41.82 -36.74 -14.40
N ASN A 147 -42.64 -36.17 -13.50
CA ASN A 147 -43.78 -36.89 -12.91
C ASN A 147 -44.82 -37.27 -13.97
N GLN A 148 -45.15 -36.37 -14.89
CA GLN A 148 -46.06 -36.66 -16.00
C GLN A 148 -45.51 -37.75 -16.92
N ASN A 149 -44.22 -37.69 -17.25
CA ASN A 149 -43.57 -38.68 -18.10
C ASN A 149 -43.59 -40.07 -17.44
N GLN A 150 -43.31 -40.15 -16.13
CA GLN A 150 -43.42 -41.40 -15.38
C GLN A 150 -44.84 -41.99 -15.43
N ARG A 151 -45.88 -41.15 -15.26
CA ARG A 151 -47.28 -41.61 -15.36
C ARG A 151 -47.61 -42.14 -16.75
N LEU A 152 -47.09 -41.51 -17.80
CA LEU A 152 -47.29 -41.99 -19.18
C LEU A 152 -46.57 -43.32 -19.40
N GLU A 153 -45.36 -43.48 -18.89
CA GLU A 153 -44.61 -44.73 -18.95
C GLU A 153 -45.33 -45.90 -18.25
N ASP A 154 -45.92 -45.64 -17.08
CA ASP A 154 -46.72 -46.63 -16.36
C ASP A 154 -47.96 -47.05 -17.19
N ILE A 155 -48.65 -46.08 -17.82
CA ILE A 155 -49.81 -46.34 -18.69
C ILE A 155 -49.42 -47.15 -19.91
N ILE A 156 -48.32 -46.79 -20.59
CA ILE A 156 -47.86 -47.53 -21.78
C ILE A 156 -47.51 -48.96 -21.37
N THR A 157 -46.76 -49.14 -20.28
CA THR A 157 -46.41 -50.46 -19.77
C THR A 157 -47.66 -51.30 -19.48
N ALA A 158 -48.67 -50.75 -18.80
CA ALA A 158 -49.91 -51.45 -18.51
C ALA A 158 -50.69 -51.84 -19.78
N LYS A 159 -50.67 -50.98 -20.81
CA LYS A 159 -51.28 -51.27 -22.12
C LYS A 159 -50.54 -52.38 -22.85
N GLU A 160 -49.20 -52.33 -22.89
CA GLU A 160 -48.36 -53.37 -23.47
C GLU A 160 -48.65 -54.73 -22.81
N GLU A 161 -48.73 -54.79 -21.47
CA GLU A 161 -49.08 -56.01 -20.75
C GLU A 161 -50.46 -56.56 -21.09
N LYS A 162 -51.46 -55.68 -21.24
CA LYS A 162 -52.82 -56.07 -21.62
C LYS A 162 -52.86 -56.63 -23.05
N ILE A 163 -52.17 -55.99 -24.00
CA ILE A 163 -52.04 -56.49 -25.38
C ILE A 163 -51.43 -57.88 -25.37
N ILE A 164 -50.32 -58.06 -24.66
CA ILE A 164 -49.63 -59.35 -24.53
C ILE A 164 -50.54 -60.43 -23.93
N THR A 165 -51.26 -60.11 -22.86
CA THR A 165 -52.14 -61.08 -22.19
C THR A 165 -53.28 -61.53 -23.10
N LEU A 166 -53.89 -60.59 -23.82
CA LEU A 166 -54.94 -60.89 -24.80
C LEU A 166 -54.39 -61.69 -25.98
N TYR A 167 -53.22 -61.32 -26.49
CA TYR A 167 -52.54 -62.02 -27.58
C TYR A 167 -52.18 -63.46 -27.20
N ASP A 168 -51.64 -63.68 -26.00
CA ASP A 168 -51.35 -65.01 -25.47
C ASP A 168 -52.60 -65.87 -25.34
N SER A 169 -53.69 -65.27 -24.85
CA SER A 169 -54.99 -65.94 -24.72
C SER A 169 -55.55 -66.33 -26.08
N PHE A 170 -55.50 -65.42 -27.07
CA PHE A 170 -55.93 -65.68 -28.45
C PHE A 170 -55.10 -66.80 -29.09
N THR A 171 -53.77 -66.72 -28.96
CA THR A 171 -52.83 -67.74 -29.46
C THR A 171 -53.11 -69.11 -28.87
N SER A 172 -53.54 -69.18 -27.61
CA SER A 172 -53.93 -70.44 -26.96
C SER A 172 -55.21 -71.05 -27.54
N ILE A 173 -56.12 -70.24 -28.09
CA ILE A 173 -57.40 -70.70 -28.65
C ILE A 173 -57.24 -71.04 -30.14
N VAL A 174 -56.50 -70.21 -30.89
CA VAL A 174 -56.30 -70.36 -32.34
C VAL A 174 -54.80 -70.29 -32.70
N PRO A 175 -54.02 -71.36 -32.43
CA PRO A 175 -52.57 -71.34 -32.65
C PRO A 175 -52.16 -71.12 -34.12
N THR A 176 -53.00 -71.55 -35.06
CA THR A 176 -52.72 -71.52 -36.50
C THR A 176 -52.83 -70.12 -37.12
N GLN A 177 -53.42 -69.15 -36.42
CA GLN A 177 -53.61 -67.78 -36.90
C GLN A 177 -52.82 -66.72 -36.12
N ALA A 178 -52.09 -67.12 -35.08
CA ALA A 178 -51.41 -66.20 -34.16
C ALA A 178 -49.91 -66.08 -34.47
N ASN A 179 -49.55 -65.35 -35.53
CA ASN A 179 -48.17 -65.00 -35.85
C ASN A 179 -48.04 -63.51 -36.19
N ASP A 180 -48.25 -62.65 -35.19
CA ASP A 180 -47.97 -61.22 -35.29
C ASP A 180 -46.49 -60.94 -34.98
N SER A 181 -45.75 -60.54 -36.01
CA SER A 181 -44.32 -60.22 -35.90
C SER A 181 -44.01 -58.91 -35.14
N THR A 182 -45.04 -58.14 -34.77
CA THR A 182 -44.91 -56.88 -34.02
C THR A 182 -45.09 -57.04 -32.52
N ILE A 183 -45.52 -58.22 -32.05
CA ILE A 183 -45.67 -58.55 -30.63
C ILE A 183 -44.59 -59.57 -30.24
N GLU A 184 -43.81 -59.27 -29.20
CA GLU A 184 -42.76 -60.17 -28.74
C GLU A 184 -43.35 -61.55 -28.38
N PRO A 185 -42.82 -62.67 -28.90
CA PRO A 185 -43.38 -63.99 -28.68
C PRO A 185 -43.10 -64.51 -27.25
N LYS A 186 -43.97 -65.38 -26.74
CA LYS A 186 -43.80 -65.99 -25.40
C LYS A 186 -42.61 -66.96 -25.34
N LYS A 187 -42.32 -67.62 -26.46
CA LYS A 187 -41.15 -68.49 -26.65
C LYS A 187 -40.52 -68.17 -27.99
N TYR A 188 -39.20 -68.05 -28.01
CA TYR A 188 -38.44 -67.86 -29.24
C TYR A 188 -38.25 -69.20 -29.94
N ILE A 189 -38.42 -69.20 -31.26
CA ILE A 189 -38.23 -70.40 -32.10
C ILE A 189 -36.73 -70.59 -32.38
N THR A 190 -35.99 -69.49 -32.59
CA THR A 190 -34.55 -69.51 -32.86
C THR A 190 -33.79 -68.50 -31.98
N THR A 191 -32.47 -68.71 -31.84
CA THR A 191 -31.58 -67.74 -31.18
C THR A 191 -31.55 -66.40 -31.91
N ASN A 192 -31.59 -66.42 -33.25
CA ASN A 192 -31.61 -65.20 -34.07
C ASN A 192 -32.85 -64.34 -33.80
N ASP A 193 -34.02 -64.95 -33.58
CA ASP A 193 -35.24 -64.22 -33.23
C ASP A 193 -35.11 -63.52 -31.87
N ARG A 194 -34.54 -64.23 -30.88
CA ARG A 194 -34.28 -63.67 -29.55
C ARG A 194 -33.36 -62.46 -29.63
N ASP A 195 -32.26 -62.56 -30.38
CA ASP A 195 -31.28 -61.48 -30.51
C ASP A 195 -31.87 -60.26 -31.23
N ARG A 196 -32.73 -60.48 -32.24
CA ARG A 196 -33.46 -59.41 -32.91
C ARG A 196 -34.34 -58.62 -31.94
N TRP A 197 -35.11 -59.30 -31.10
CA TRP A 197 -35.97 -58.64 -30.10
C TRP A 197 -35.17 -57.93 -29.01
N TYR A 198 -34.02 -58.48 -28.61
CA TYR A 198 -33.11 -57.83 -27.67
C TYR A 198 -32.52 -56.53 -28.25
N ASN A 199 -32.03 -56.56 -29.49
CA ASN A 199 -31.48 -55.36 -30.15
C ASN A 199 -32.55 -54.30 -30.35
N LEU A 200 -33.76 -54.68 -30.81
CA LEU A 200 -34.90 -53.75 -30.90
C LEU A 200 -35.20 -53.08 -29.57
N ARG A 201 -35.13 -53.81 -28.44
CA ARG A 201 -35.36 -53.25 -27.11
C ARG A 201 -34.27 -52.27 -26.70
N LYS A 202 -33.00 -52.58 -26.99
CA LYS A 202 -31.87 -51.68 -26.70
C LYS A 202 -31.98 -50.38 -27.50
N ASP A 203 -32.39 -50.49 -28.75
CA ASP A 203 -32.49 -49.36 -29.66
C ASP A 203 -33.62 -48.38 -29.28
N ILE A 204 -34.57 -48.77 -28.40
CA ILE A 204 -35.63 -47.87 -27.89
C ILE A 204 -35.06 -46.60 -27.25
N GLU A 205 -33.91 -46.70 -26.57
CA GLU A 205 -33.26 -45.56 -25.93
C GLU A 205 -32.80 -44.51 -26.96
N ILE A 206 -32.53 -44.95 -28.19
CA ILE A 206 -32.01 -44.13 -29.29
C ILE A 206 -33.14 -43.74 -30.28
N ASP A 207 -34.08 -44.65 -30.54
CA ASP A 207 -35.26 -44.46 -31.39
C ASP A 207 -36.56 -44.85 -30.65
N PRO A 208 -37.22 -43.88 -29.99
CA PRO A 208 -38.48 -44.11 -29.29
C PRO A 208 -39.63 -44.55 -30.22
N GLU A 209 -39.52 -44.35 -31.55
CA GLU A 209 -40.54 -44.79 -32.51
C GLU A 209 -40.66 -46.32 -32.55
N ILE A 210 -39.63 -47.05 -32.10
CA ILE A 210 -39.67 -48.51 -31.97
C ILE A 210 -40.81 -48.95 -31.05
N ARG A 211 -41.08 -48.25 -29.93
CA ARG A 211 -42.20 -48.57 -29.03
C ARG A 211 -43.57 -48.26 -29.63
N LYS A 212 -43.65 -47.44 -30.68
CA LYS A 212 -44.91 -47.25 -31.40
C LYS A 212 -45.22 -48.40 -32.35
N LYS A 213 -44.18 -49.14 -32.79
CA LYS A 213 -44.28 -50.21 -33.80
C LYS A 213 -44.29 -51.60 -33.21
N TYR A 214 -43.64 -51.80 -32.06
CA TYR A 214 -43.43 -53.11 -31.46
C TYR A 214 -43.88 -53.15 -29.99
N THR A 215 -44.52 -54.26 -29.59
CA THR A 215 -44.95 -54.50 -28.21
C THR A 215 -44.01 -55.50 -27.54
N PHE A 216 -43.39 -55.07 -26.44
CA PHE A 216 -42.37 -55.83 -25.75
C PHE A 216 -42.92 -56.47 -24.47
N ARG A 217 -42.52 -57.70 -24.18
CA ARG A 217 -42.87 -58.35 -22.90
C ARG A 217 -42.13 -57.70 -21.76
N ARG A 218 -42.76 -57.59 -20.59
CA ARG A 218 -42.03 -57.17 -19.38
C ARG A 218 -40.91 -58.18 -19.13
N LYS A 219 -39.71 -57.69 -18.80
CA LYS A 219 -38.60 -58.56 -18.39
C LYS A 219 -39.05 -59.35 -17.15
N ASN A 220 -39.42 -60.61 -17.33
CA ASN A 220 -39.49 -61.55 -16.21
C ASN A 220 -38.06 -62.05 -15.98
N GLU A 221 -37.60 -62.03 -14.73
CA GLU A 221 -36.29 -62.56 -14.26
C GLU A 221 -35.97 -64.00 -14.72
N ILE A 222 -36.94 -64.70 -15.32
CA ILE A 222 -36.83 -66.05 -15.87
C ILE A 222 -35.97 -66.12 -17.15
N GLN A 223 -35.79 -65.03 -17.91
CA GLN A 223 -34.88 -65.02 -19.07
C GLN A 223 -33.39 -64.78 -18.71
N GLU A 224 -33.09 -64.31 -17.50
CA GLU A 224 -31.71 -64.02 -17.06
C GLU A 224 -30.99 -65.22 -16.43
N ARG A 225 -31.71 -66.25 -15.94
CA ARG A 225 -31.05 -67.48 -15.44
C ARG A 225 -30.28 -68.26 -16.52
N ASN A 226 -30.57 -68.01 -17.80
CA ASN A 226 -29.82 -68.58 -18.92
C ASN A 226 -28.70 -67.66 -19.44
N LEU A 227 -28.46 -66.51 -18.80
CA LEU A 227 -27.38 -65.55 -19.12
C LEU A 227 -26.26 -65.54 -18.06
N ASN A 228 -26.51 -66.01 -16.84
CA ASN A 228 -25.57 -65.90 -15.71
C ASN A 228 -24.42 -66.93 -15.63
N VAL A 229 -24.08 -67.63 -16.71
CA VAL A 229 -22.91 -68.55 -16.72
C VAL A 229 -21.66 -67.93 -17.39
N LYS A 230 -21.75 -66.75 -18.02
CA LYS A 230 -20.58 -66.17 -18.73
C LYS A 230 -20.13 -64.75 -18.37
N GLU A 231 -20.83 -64.03 -17.48
CA GLU A 231 -20.46 -62.63 -17.16
C GLU A 231 -20.02 -62.36 -15.71
N ASN A 232 -19.67 -63.39 -14.93
CA ASN A 232 -18.88 -63.19 -13.71
C ASN A 232 -17.38 -63.30 -14.01
N SER A 233 -16.88 -62.39 -14.83
CA SER A 233 -15.49 -61.95 -14.79
C SER A 233 -15.48 -60.49 -14.34
N PRO A 234 -14.83 -60.15 -13.23
CA PRO A 234 -14.76 -58.76 -12.78
C PRO A 234 -14.14 -57.91 -13.89
N CYS A 235 -14.87 -56.90 -14.34
CA CYS A 235 -14.34 -55.90 -15.26
C CYS A 235 -13.28 -55.08 -14.49
N ILE A 236 -12.03 -55.55 -14.56
CA ILE A 236 -10.86 -54.79 -14.11
C ILE A 236 -10.71 -53.63 -15.09
N MET A 237 -11.06 -52.42 -14.63
CA MET A 237 -10.79 -51.19 -15.37
C MET A 237 -9.29 -51.15 -15.75
N PRO A 238 -8.93 -50.89 -17.02
CA PRO A 238 -7.52 -50.87 -17.43
C PRO A 238 -6.77 -49.73 -16.73
N ASP A 239 -5.66 -50.07 -16.05
CA ASP A 239 -4.80 -49.20 -15.22
C ASP A 239 -4.46 -47.84 -15.86
N LYS A 240 -4.37 -47.79 -17.19
CA LYS A 240 -3.99 -46.60 -17.97
C LYS A 240 -4.90 -45.38 -17.74
N VAL A 241 -6.16 -45.58 -17.33
CA VAL A 241 -7.10 -44.46 -17.08
C VAL A 241 -6.94 -43.88 -15.68
N ARG A 242 -6.56 -44.70 -14.69
CA ARG A 242 -6.25 -44.21 -13.33
C ARG A 242 -4.95 -43.41 -13.34
N ASP A 243 -3.94 -43.88 -14.07
CA ASP A 243 -2.63 -43.24 -14.11
C ASP A 243 -2.69 -41.83 -14.72
N ARG A 244 -3.46 -41.62 -15.80
CA ARG A 244 -3.63 -40.27 -16.38
C ARG A 244 -4.32 -39.29 -15.44
N LYS A 245 -5.27 -39.77 -14.62
CA LYS A 245 -6.00 -38.92 -13.68
C LYS A 245 -5.10 -38.50 -12.52
N ILE A 246 -4.25 -39.42 -12.05
CA ILE A 246 -3.26 -39.16 -11.00
C ILE A 246 -2.14 -38.24 -11.53
N GLU A 247 -1.65 -38.45 -12.75
CA GLU A 247 -0.61 -37.63 -13.36
C GLU A 247 -1.07 -36.18 -13.61
N ASN A 248 -2.34 -35.98 -13.99
CA ASN A 248 -2.91 -34.64 -14.15
C ASN A 248 -3.08 -33.90 -12.82
N ILE A 249 -3.42 -34.61 -11.74
CA ILE A 249 -3.50 -34.02 -10.40
C ILE A 249 -2.10 -33.60 -9.92
N TYR A 250 -1.08 -34.45 -10.17
CA TYR A 250 0.30 -34.16 -9.80
C TYR A 250 0.87 -32.95 -10.56
N LYS A 251 0.59 -32.83 -11.86
CA LYS A 251 0.99 -31.66 -12.68
C LYS A 251 0.33 -30.37 -12.20
N LEU A 252 -0.94 -30.43 -11.79
CA LEU A 252 -1.67 -29.26 -11.27
C LEU A 252 -1.14 -28.81 -9.89
N ALA A 253 -0.73 -29.75 -9.04
CA ALA A 253 -0.14 -29.46 -7.74
C ALA A 253 1.22 -28.77 -7.87
N MET A 254 2.06 -29.23 -8.80
CA MET A 254 3.37 -28.63 -9.10
C MET A 254 3.26 -27.20 -9.67
N GLN A 255 2.27 -26.93 -10.52
CA GLN A 255 2.01 -25.57 -11.04
C GLN A 255 1.57 -24.58 -9.96
N LYS A 256 0.97 -25.07 -8.87
CA LYS A 256 0.49 -24.24 -7.76
C LYS A 256 1.49 -24.11 -6.60
N GLY A 257 2.73 -24.58 -6.79
CA GLY A 257 3.81 -24.42 -5.82
C GLY A 257 3.71 -25.32 -4.59
N TYR A 258 2.88 -26.37 -4.62
CA TYR A 258 2.84 -27.36 -3.55
C TYR A 258 3.98 -28.37 -3.78
N THR A 259 5.10 -28.18 -3.08
CA THR A 259 6.13 -29.21 -2.96
C THR A 259 5.76 -30.13 -1.80
N GLY A 260 5.57 -31.42 -2.08
CA GLY A 260 5.57 -32.47 -1.05
C GLY A 260 6.97 -32.76 -0.56
#